data_AF-A0A1T4MPD9-F1
#
_entry.id   AF-A0A1T4MPD9-F1
#
_cell.length_a   1.000
_cell.length_b   1.000
_cell.length_c   1.000
_cell.angle_alpha   90.00
_cell.angle_beta   90.00
_cell.angle_gamma   90.00
#
_symmetry.space_group_name_H-M   'P 1'
#
loop_
_entity.id
_entity.type
_entity.pdbx_description
1 polymer ?
#
loop_
_entity_poly.entity_id
_entity_poly.type
_entity_poly.pdbx_seq_one_letter_code
_entity_poly.pdbx_strand_id
1 'polypeptide(L)' 'MPRCNNCGNTVNFSSSLIPPPVPEACGPPTGLYANFDDEGFISTMEATGADLDTAQLAYENPRRYFDTCGLCGSRDLTW' A
#
# COMPACT_ATOMS: atom_id res chain seq x y z
N MET A 1 5.59 10.51 -5.68
CA MET A 1 5.36 9.76 -4.42
C MET A 1 3.89 9.83 -4.12
N PRO A 2 3.27 8.77 -3.60
CA PRO A 2 1.86 8.81 -3.24
C PRO A 2 1.62 9.82 -2.11
N ARG A 3 0.56 10.61 -2.24
CA ARG A 3 0.06 11.54 -1.23
C ARG A 3 -1.45 11.40 -1.11
N CYS A 4 -1.93 11.18 0.10
CA CYS A 4 -3.34 11.20 0.39
C CYS A 4 -3.86 12.64 0.47
N ASN A 5 -4.83 13.00 -0.38
CA ASN A 5 -5.41 14.34 -0.36
C ASN A 5 -6.38 14.53 0.83
N ASN A 6 -6.82 13.44 1.47
CA ASN A 6 -7.76 13.50 2.59
C ASN A 6 -7.07 13.80 3.94
N CYS A 7 -5.98 13.09 4.27
CA CYS A 7 -5.26 13.27 5.55
C CYS A 7 -3.83 13.80 5.40
N GLY A 8 -3.35 14.01 4.17
CA GLY A 8 -2.00 14.50 3.91
C GLY A 8 -0.89 13.47 4.05
N ASN A 9 -1.21 12.20 4.35
CA ASN A 9 -0.23 11.14 4.49
C ASN A 9 0.57 10.94 3.19
N THR A 10 1.88 10.78 3.34
CA THR A 10 2.85 10.50 2.26
C THR A 10 3.73 9.30 2.55
N VAL A 11 3.53 8.64 3.70
CA VAL A 11 4.42 7.58 4.18
C VAL A 11 3.81 6.21 3.94
N ASN A 12 2.59 5.96 4.38
CA ASN A 12 2.02 4.60 4.38
C ASN A 12 0.88 4.41 3.39
N PHE A 13 1.00 3.41 2.51
CA PHE A 13 -0.06 3.09 1.56
C PHE A 13 -0.28 1.59 1.45
N SER A 14 -1.50 1.24 1.12
CA SER A 14 -1.97 -0.13 1.03
C SER A 14 -2.66 -0.37 -0.31
N SER A 15 -2.79 -1.65 -0.65
CA SER A 15 -3.46 -2.07 -1.88
C SER A 15 -4.88 -2.53 -1.61
N SER A 16 -5.84 -2.01 -2.37
CA SER A 16 -7.19 -2.58 -2.39
C SER A 16 -7.30 -3.83 -3.28
N LEU A 17 -6.31 -4.06 -4.15
CA LEU A 17 -6.30 -5.17 -5.10
C LEU A 17 -5.93 -6.51 -4.45
N ILE A 18 -5.15 -6.46 -3.36
CA ILE A 18 -4.69 -7.63 -2.63
C ILE A 18 -5.51 -7.77 -1.35
N PRO A 19 -6.45 -8.74 -1.27
CA PRO A 19 -7.20 -8.98 -0.04
C PRO A 19 -6.26 -9.49 1.07
N PRO A 20 -6.62 -9.29 2.34
CA PRO A 20 -5.85 -9.84 3.45
C PRO A 20 -5.87 -11.38 3.39
N PRO A 21 -4.79 -12.06 3.82
CA PRO A 21 -4.67 -13.51 3.76
C PRO A 21 -5.72 -14.25 4.60
N VAL A 22 -6.27 -13.59 5.63
CA VAL A 22 -7.42 -14.09 6.39
C VAL A 22 -8.38 -12.93 6.68
N PRO A 23 -9.70 -13.10 6.47
CA PRO A 23 -10.70 -12.05 6.65
C PRO A 23 -10.89 -11.63 8.13
N GLU A 24 -10.42 -12.44 9.07
CA GLU A 24 -10.59 -12.24 10.52
C GLU A 24 -9.30 -11.85 11.26
N ALA A 25 -8.18 -11.62 10.55
CA ALA A 25 -6.95 -11.18 11.21
C ALA A 25 -7.09 -9.74 11.69
N CYS A 26 -6.65 -9.49 12.92
CA CYS A 26 -6.38 -8.15 13.48
C CYS A 26 -5.18 -7.46 12.80
N GLY A 27 -4.96 -7.69 11.51
CA GLY A 27 -3.89 -7.10 10.70
C GLY A 27 -4.40 -5.96 9.82
N PRO A 28 -3.51 -5.29 9.06
CA PRO A 28 -3.93 -4.31 8.07
C PRO A 28 -4.99 -4.94 7.13
N PRO A 29 -6.05 -4.21 6.77
CA PRO A 29 -7.18 -4.74 6.00
C PRO A 29 -6.83 -5.11 4.54
N THR A 30 -5.54 -5.18 4.21
CA THR A 30 -4.99 -5.36 2.87
C THR A 30 -3.85 -6.36 2.94
N GLY A 31 -3.77 -7.27 1.97
CA GLY A 31 -2.66 -8.23 1.89
C GLY A 31 -1.36 -7.63 1.36
N LEU A 32 -1.34 -6.34 1.03
CA LEU A 32 -0.15 -5.63 0.56
C LEU A 32 -0.12 -4.21 1.12
N TYR A 33 0.98 -3.89 1.81
CA TYR A 33 1.22 -2.63 2.49
C TYR A 33 2.66 -2.17 2.21
N ALA A 34 2.88 -0.87 2.03
CA ALA A 34 4.21 -0.31 1.85
C ALA A 34 4.36 1.06 2.53
N ASN A 35 5.58 1.31 3.00
CA ASN A 35 6.04 2.60 3.46
C ASN A 35 6.94 3.22 2.40
N PHE A 36 6.75 4.51 2.15
CA PHE A 36 7.48 5.33 1.20
C PHE A 36 8.37 6.32 1.96
N ASP A 37 9.57 6.53 1.43
CA ASP A 37 10.49 7.59 1.88
C ASP A 37 10.10 8.96 1.33
N ASP A 38 10.77 10.02 1.78
CA ASP A 38 10.59 11.40 1.31
C ASP A 38 10.95 11.53 -0.18
N GLU A 39 11.86 10.68 -0.67
CA GLU A 39 12.21 10.57 -2.10
C GLU A 39 11.15 9.84 -2.94
N GLY A 40 10.13 9.25 -2.31
CA GLY A 40 9.06 8.53 -3.00
C GLY A 40 9.38 7.09 -3.41
N PHE A 41 10.48 6.54 -2.91
CA PHE A 41 10.82 5.12 -3.02
C PHE A 41 10.19 4.32 -1.90
N ILE A 42 9.94 3.04 -2.15
CA ILE A 42 9.45 2.12 -1.12
C ILE A 42 10.60 1.80 -0.16
N SER A 43 10.50 2.28 1.09
CA SER A 43 11.44 1.97 2.17
C SER A 43 11.17 0.60 2.78
N THR A 44 9.90 0.19 2.84
CA THR A 44 9.52 -1.10 3.41
C THR A 44 8.24 -1.60 2.75
N MET A 45 8.14 -2.90 2.49
CA MET A 45 6.94 -3.52 1.95
C MET A 45 6.60 -4.78 2.73
N GLU A 46 5.34 -4.92 3.07
CA GLU A 46 4.77 -6.09 3.72
C GLU A 46 3.73 -6.71 2.78
N ALA A 47 4.04 -7.91 2.29
CA ALA A 47 3.17 -8.71 1.43
C ALA A 47 2.70 -9.94 2.20
N THR A 48 1.55 -9.81 2.88
CA THR A 48 0.98 -10.89 3.69
C THR A 48 -0.04 -11.72 2.91
N GLY A 49 -0.68 -11.13 1.89
CA GLY A 49 -1.68 -11.78 1.03
C GLY A 49 -1.33 -11.78 -0.45
N ALA A 50 -0.10 -11.38 -0.82
CA ALA A 50 0.41 -11.40 -2.18
C ALA A 50 1.56 -12.42 -2.31
N ASP A 51 1.57 -13.19 -3.40
CA ASP A 51 2.72 -14.02 -3.78
C ASP A 51 3.94 -13.16 -4.12
N LEU A 52 5.14 -13.77 -4.09
CA LEU A 52 6.41 -13.08 -4.36
C LEU A 52 6.43 -12.36 -5.71
N ASP A 53 5.82 -12.94 -6.75
CA ASP A 53 5.71 -12.33 -8.08
C ASP A 53 4.85 -11.05 -8.04
N THR A 54 3.75 -11.08 -7.30
CA THR A 54 2.87 -9.92 -7.14
C THR A 54 3.51 -8.84 -6.29
N ALA A 55 4.24 -9.21 -5.24
CA ALA A 55 5.01 -8.27 -4.43
C ALA A 55 6.11 -7.59 -5.27
N GLN A 56 6.81 -8.35 -6.11
CA GLN A 56 7.81 -7.84 -7.05
C GLN A 56 7.20 -6.85 -8.06
N LEU A 57 6.07 -7.21 -8.68
CA LEU A 57 5.35 -6.32 -9.58
C LEU A 57 4.87 -5.04 -8.90
N ALA A 58 4.44 -5.12 -7.64
CA ALA A 58 4.05 -3.96 -6.84
C ALA A 58 5.23 -3.05 -6.49
N TYR A 59 6.41 -3.63 -6.26
CA TYR A 59 7.64 -2.87 -6.06
C TYR A 59 8.07 -2.13 -7.33
N GLU A 60 7.94 -2.78 -8.50
CA GLU A 60 8.27 -2.18 -9.80
C GLU A 60 7.22 -1.18 -10.29
N ASN A 61 5.96 -1.36 -9.92
CA ASN A 61 4.83 -0.55 -10.38
C ASN A 61 3.97 -0.01 -9.22
N PRO A 62 4.55 0.73 -8.25
CA PRO A 62 3.85 1.09 -7.01
C PRO A 62 2.55 1.85 -7.27
N ARG A 63 2.53 2.71 -8.28
CA ARG A 63 1.35 3.50 -8.68
C ARG A 63 0.13 2.66 -9.07
N ARG A 64 0.34 1.41 -9.51
CA ARG A 64 -0.75 0.51 -9.89
C ARG A 64 -1.31 -0.29 -8.71
N TYR A 65 -0.51 -0.48 -7.67
CA TYR A 65 -0.85 -1.37 -6.56
C TYR A 65 -1.26 -0.62 -5.29
N PHE A 66 -0.66 0.53 -4.98
CA PHE A 66 -0.90 1.25 -3.71
C PHE A 66 -2.00 2.32 -3.80
N ASP A 67 -3.23 1.92 -4.10
CA ASP A 67 -4.32 2.87 -4.34
C ASP A 67 -5.05 3.36 -3.07
N THR A 68 -4.67 2.87 -1.88
CA THR A 68 -5.35 3.18 -0.62
C THR A 68 -4.39 3.79 0.41
N CYS A 69 -4.83 4.82 1.11
CA CYS A 69 -4.08 5.43 2.20
C CYS A 69 -4.06 4.49 3.43
N GLY A 70 -2.87 4.14 3.91
CA GLY A 70 -2.70 3.28 5.08
C GLY A 70 -3.18 3.91 6.39
N LEU A 71 -3.28 5.24 6.44
CA LEU A 71 -3.62 5.99 7.66
C LEU A 71 -5.13 6.19 7.85
N CYS A 72 -5.84 6.56 6.77
CA CYS A 72 -7.26 6.91 6.84
C CYS A 72 -8.16 6.06 5.93
N GLY A 73 -7.60 5.12 5.16
CA GLY A 73 -8.35 4.28 4.22
C GLY A 73 -8.88 5.01 2.98
N SER A 74 -8.57 6.30 2.81
CA SER A 74 -9.00 7.04 1.62
C SER A 74 -8.27 6.56 0.37
N ARG A 75 -9.01 6.47 -0.74
CA ARG A 75 -8.47 6.17 -2.08
C ARG A 75 -8.20 7.43 -2.91
N ASP A 76 -8.42 8.60 -2.32
CA ASP A 76 -8.14 9.88 -2.95
C ASP A 76 -6.64 10.21 -2.81
N LEU A 77 -5.86 9.67 -3.76
CA LEU A 77 -4.41 9.72 -3.79
C LEU A 77 -3.90 10.46 -5.03
N THR A 78 -2.89 11.30 -4.82
CA THR A 78 -2.07 11.91 -5.88
C THR A 78 -0.73 11.19 -5.94
N TRP A 79 -0.21 10.90 -7.14
CA TRP A 79 0.99 10.09 -7.36
C TRP A 79 2.12 10.86 -8.03
#